data_AF-A0A0F9PV18-F1
#
_entry.id   AF-A0A0F9PV18-F1
#
_cell.length_a   1.000
_cell.length_b   1.000
_cell.length_c   1.000
_cell.angle_alpha   90.00
_cell.angle_beta   90.00
_cell.angle_gamma   90.00
#
_symmetry.space_group_name_H-M   'P 1'
#
loop_
_entity.id
_entity.type
_entity.pdbx_description
1 polymer ?
#
loop_
_entity_poly.entity_id
_entity_poly.type
_entity_poly.pdbx_seq_one_letter_code
_entity_poly.pdbx_strand_id
1 'polypeptide(L)'
;MKTNILVQYQGGGYDSCFWERNYFYIDKQGTFYDIHSSGRAGIDNLKGALALIERDETHTYIYDLSNKQDIKAFSKETHPVHISGVLQWFNDNEDIEFFAVCSACGYGIDSCDDMMIEDKDLFCIECYSIGECQCCESYVGADSMIAVDQSEHYGFDYVCTDCKEYHDEEREAVNIKDIRWQAFCTGTPDMFSGELREQRLQTNGGL
;
A
#
# COMPACT_ATOMS: atom_id res chain seq x y z
N MET A 1 -36.72 3.28 -9.24
CA MET A 1 -35.35 3.75 -9.50
C MET A 1 -34.48 3.25 -8.36
N LYS A 2 -33.32 2.65 -8.65
CA LYS A 2 -32.35 2.30 -7.60
C LYS A 2 -31.73 3.61 -7.07
N THR A 3 -31.68 3.77 -5.76
CA THR A 3 -31.17 4.96 -5.06
C THR A 3 -30.17 4.53 -4.00
N ASN A 4 -29.37 5.47 -3.50
CA ASN A 4 -28.24 5.22 -2.61
C ASN A 4 -27.23 4.20 -3.20
N ILE A 5 -26.91 4.35 -4.48
CA ILE A 5 -26.03 3.43 -5.21
C ILE A 5 -24.80 4.12 -5.75
N LEU A 6 -23.65 3.48 -5.60
CA LEU A 6 -22.42 3.80 -6.32
C LEU A 6 -22.37 2.90 -7.57
N VAL A 7 -22.08 3.49 -8.72
CA VAL A 7 -21.97 2.74 -9.98
C VAL A 7 -20.58 2.92 -10.55
N GLN A 8 -19.95 1.80 -10.86
CA GLN A 8 -18.67 1.71 -11.55
C GLN A 8 -18.92 1.16 -12.96
N TYR A 9 -18.38 1.82 -13.98
CA TYR A 9 -18.57 1.43 -15.37
C TYR A 9 -17.34 1.77 -16.22
N GLN A 10 -17.26 1.22 -17.43
CA GLN A 10 -16.14 1.50 -18.34
C GLN A 10 -16.45 2.73 -19.21
N GLY A 11 -15.58 3.75 -19.16
CA GLY A 11 -15.67 4.98 -19.96
C GLY A 11 -15.31 4.81 -21.43
N GLY A 12 -14.65 3.69 -21.77
CA GLY A 12 -14.39 3.23 -23.13
C GLY A 12 -13.22 3.93 -23.84
N GLY A 13 -12.26 3.13 -24.28
CA GLY A 13 -11.11 3.49 -25.13
C GLY A 13 -10.21 2.27 -25.40
N TYR A 14 -9.93 1.48 -24.36
CA TYR A 14 -9.16 0.26 -24.33
C TYR A 14 -9.81 -0.77 -23.40
N ASP A 15 -10.05 -1.98 -23.91
CA ASP A 15 -10.67 -3.04 -23.12
C ASP A 15 -9.79 -3.41 -21.92
N SER A 16 -10.41 -3.50 -20.74
CA SER A 16 -9.78 -3.92 -19.46
C SER A 16 -8.69 -2.98 -18.90
N CYS A 17 -8.63 -1.73 -19.36
CA CYS A 17 -7.73 -0.72 -18.80
C CYS A 17 -8.32 -0.13 -17.51
N PHE A 18 -7.61 -0.26 -16.37
CA PHE A 18 -8.12 0.27 -15.10
C PHE A 18 -8.26 1.81 -15.13
N TRP A 19 -7.40 2.50 -15.89
CA TRP A 19 -7.48 3.95 -16.11
C TRP A 19 -8.80 4.42 -16.75
N GLU A 20 -9.62 3.52 -17.28
CA GLU A 20 -10.89 3.86 -17.95
C GLU A 20 -12.12 3.53 -17.11
N ARG A 21 -11.97 3.40 -15.79
CA ARG A 21 -13.10 3.24 -14.90
C ARG A 21 -13.70 4.60 -14.56
N ASN A 22 -15.00 4.71 -14.78
CA ASN A 22 -15.80 5.88 -14.41
C ASN A 22 -16.74 5.53 -13.25
N TYR A 23 -17.16 6.57 -12.52
CA TYR A 23 -17.92 6.44 -11.30
C TYR A 23 -19.00 7.52 -11.23
N PHE A 24 -20.21 7.14 -10.83
CA PHE A 24 -21.25 8.09 -10.43
C PHE A 24 -22.00 7.57 -9.21
N TYR A 25 -22.65 8.48 -8.50
CA TYR A 25 -23.48 8.19 -7.34
C TYR A 25 -24.91 8.68 -7.58
N ILE A 26 -25.89 7.88 -7.15
CA ILE A 26 -27.28 8.32 -7.05
C ILE A 26 -27.68 8.26 -5.58
N ASP A 27 -28.00 9.41 -4.99
CA ASP A 27 -28.32 9.50 -3.56
C ASP A 27 -29.67 8.86 -3.18
N LYS A 28 -30.01 8.89 -1.89
CA LYS A 28 -31.27 8.35 -1.36
C LYS A 28 -32.50 9.06 -1.94
N GLN A 29 -32.37 10.34 -2.31
CA GLN A 29 -33.40 11.19 -2.90
C GLN A 29 -33.51 10.99 -4.43
N GLY A 30 -32.51 10.36 -5.04
CA GLY A 30 -32.44 10.14 -6.48
C GLY A 30 -31.67 11.21 -7.25
N THR A 31 -30.95 12.10 -6.57
CA THR A 31 -30.07 13.08 -7.19
C THR A 31 -28.85 12.37 -7.75
N PHE A 32 -28.48 12.74 -8.97
CA PHE A 32 -27.29 12.23 -9.64
C PHE A 32 -26.08 13.10 -9.30
N TYR A 33 -24.96 12.44 -9.01
CA TYR A 33 -23.66 13.06 -8.84
C TYR A 33 -22.64 12.35 -9.73
N ASP A 34 -21.96 13.13 -10.57
CA ASP A 34 -20.80 12.66 -11.30
C ASP A 34 -19.58 12.70 -10.36
N ILE A 35 -19.00 11.53 -10.09
CA ILE A 35 -17.77 11.42 -9.31
C ILE A 35 -16.58 11.53 -10.25
N HIS A 36 -16.61 10.74 -11.33
CA HIS A 36 -15.61 10.76 -12.37
C HIS A 36 -16.18 10.21 -13.67
N SER A 37 -16.25 11.06 -14.69
CA SER A 37 -16.62 10.67 -16.05
C SER A 37 -15.51 11.03 -17.04
N SER A 38 -15.13 10.06 -17.86
CA SER A 38 -14.12 10.21 -18.90
C SER A 38 -14.42 9.33 -20.11
N GLY A 39 -13.70 9.54 -21.21
CA GLY A 39 -13.82 8.74 -22.43
C GLY A 39 -15.12 8.97 -23.20
N ARG A 40 -15.36 8.14 -24.21
CA ARG A 40 -16.51 8.27 -25.12
C ARG A 40 -17.86 7.88 -24.51
N ALA A 41 -17.81 7.06 -23.46
CA ALA A 41 -18.98 6.56 -22.74
C ALA A 41 -19.16 7.23 -21.38
N GLY A 42 -18.45 8.34 -21.11
CA GLY A 42 -18.65 9.14 -19.90
C GLY A 42 -20.11 9.59 -19.74
N ILE A 43 -20.64 9.42 -18.53
CA ILE A 43 -22.00 9.78 -18.14
C ILE A 43 -21.90 10.92 -17.13
N ASP A 44 -22.43 12.08 -17.52
CA ASP A 44 -22.44 13.32 -16.73
C ASP A 44 -23.86 13.76 -16.32
N ASN A 45 -24.87 12.90 -16.53
CA ASN A 45 -26.26 13.23 -16.27
C ASN A 45 -27.12 12.01 -15.88
N LEU A 46 -28.20 12.29 -15.12
CA LEU A 46 -29.14 11.28 -14.62
C LEU A 46 -29.77 10.43 -15.73
N LYS A 47 -30.13 11.03 -16.86
CA LYS A 47 -30.77 10.29 -17.96
C LYS A 47 -29.84 9.21 -18.53
N GLY A 48 -28.56 9.54 -18.70
CA GLY A 48 -27.53 8.58 -19.10
C GLY A 48 -27.32 7.49 -18.05
N ALA A 49 -27.27 7.87 -16.77
CA ALA A 49 -27.11 6.92 -15.67
C ALA A 49 -28.24 5.88 -15.62
N LEU A 50 -29.50 6.32 -15.76
CA LEU A 50 -30.66 5.44 -15.80
C LEU A 50 -30.62 4.50 -17.01
N ALA A 51 -30.26 5.03 -18.19
CA ALA A 51 -30.13 4.22 -19.40
C ALA A 51 -29.04 3.15 -19.26
N LEU A 52 -27.92 3.45 -18.59
CA LEU A 52 -26.87 2.45 -18.31
C LEU A 52 -27.38 1.36 -17.36
N ILE A 53 -28.01 1.75 -16.25
CA ILE A 53 -28.53 0.81 -15.24
C ILE A 53 -29.59 -0.12 -15.84
N GLU A 54 -30.42 0.37 -16.78
CA GLU A 54 -31.46 -0.43 -17.43
C GLU A 54 -30.92 -1.43 -18.46
N ARG A 55 -29.77 -1.15 -19.08
CA ARG A 55 -29.19 -2.00 -20.12
C ARG A 55 -28.50 -3.25 -19.59
N ASP A 56 -28.09 -3.24 -18.32
CA ASP A 56 -27.38 -4.35 -17.68
C ASP A 56 -26.18 -4.83 -18.53
N GLU A 57 -25.30 -3.89 -18.88
CA GLU A 57 -24.14 -4.18 -19.74
C GLU A 57 -23.05 -4.92 -18.97
N THR A 58 -22.35 -5.84 -19.65
CA THR A 58 -21.12 -6.43 -19.13
C THR A 58 -20.13 -5.32 -18.78
N HIS A 59 -19.55 -5.37 -17.57
CA HIS A 59 -18.64 -4.36 -16.98
C HIS A 59 -19.30 -3.13 -16.33
N THR A 60 -20.60 -3.17 -16.05
CA THR A 60 -21.25 -2.24 -15.11
C THR A 60 -21.44 -2.93 -13.77
N TYR A 61 -20.95 -2.31 -12.69
CA TYR A 61 -21.08 -2.79 -11.32
C TYR A 61 -21.85 -1.76 -10.50
N ILE A 62 -22.86 -2.24 -9.77
CA ILE A 62 -23.75 -1.41 -8.96
C ILE A 62 -23.65 -1.87 -7.52
N TYR A 63 -23.26 -0.96 -6.64
CA TYR A 63 -23.06 -1.20 -5.21
C TYR A 63 -24.13 -0.45 -4.42
N ASP A 64 -24.89 -1.13 -3.57
CA ASP A 64 -25.84 -0.50 -2.63
C ASP A 64 -25.09 0.02 -1.40
N LEU A 65 -24.99 1.34 -1.26
CA LEU A 65 -24.28 1.95 -0.13
C LEU A 65 -25.04 1.80 1.21
N SER A 66 -26.27 1.30 1.18
CA SER A 66 -26.99 0.88 2.40
C SER A 66 -26.46 -0.47 2.91
N ASN A 67 -25.83 -1.25 2.04
CA ASN A 67 -25.26 -2.55 2.36
C ASN A 67 -23.75 -2.45 2.57
N LYS A 68 -23.30 -2.56 3.83
CA LYS A 68 -21.87 -2.53 4.18
C LYS A 68 -21.05 -3.63 3.49
N GLN A 69 -21.66 -4.73 3.03
CA GLN A 69 -20.95 -5.75 2.26
C GLN A 69 -20.64 -5.31 0.84
N ASP A 70 -21.50 -4.52 0.21
CA ASP A 70 -21.25 -3.97 -1.13
C ASP A 70 -20.13 -2.92 -1.09
N ILE A 71 -20.12 -2.08 -0.04
CA ILE A 71 -19.00 -1.13 0.19
C ILE A 71 -17.67 -1.88 0.37
N LYS A 72 -17.69 -3.00 1.12
CA LYS A 72 -16.51 -3.86 1.29
C LYS A 72 -16.11 -4.55 -0.01
N ALA A 73 -17.07 -4.99 -0.83
CA ALA A 73 -16.79 -5.61 -2.13
C ALA A 73 -16.12 -4.60 -3.07
N PHE A 74 -16.68 -3.39 -3.19
CA PHE A 74 -16.08 -2.29 -3.94
C PHE A 74 -14.62 -2.05 -3.51
N SER A 75 -14.38 -1.95 -2.20
CA SER A 75 -13.05 -1.69 -1.64
C SER A 75 -12.04 -2.82 -1.87
N LYS A 76 -12.48 -4.05 -2.11
CA LYS A 76 -11.60 -5.21 -2.33
C LYS A 76 -11.36 -5.53 -3.80
N GLU A 77 -12.34 -5.23 -4.64
CA GLU A 77 -12.33 -5.61 -6.06
C GLU A 77 -11.87 -4.46 -6.96
N THR A 78 -11.83 -3.24 -6.42
CA THR A 78 -11.42 -2.04 -7.15
C THR A 78 -9.95 -1.69 -6.86
N HIS A 79 -9.26 -1.11 -7.85
CA HIS A 79 -7.89 -0.63 -7.66
C HIS A 79 -7.83 0.48 -6.59
N PRO A 80 -6.84 0.48 -5.66
CA PRO A 80 -6.73 1.44 -4.56
C PRO A 80 -6.84 2.90 -4.96
N VAL A 81 -6.19 3.29 -6.06
CA VAL A 81 -6.24 4.67 -6.60
C VAL A 81 -7.67 5.13 -6.89
N HIS A 82 -8.55 4.25 -7.37
CA HIS A 82 -9.94 4.64 -7.60
C HIS A 82 -10.73 4.67 -6.29
N ILE A 83 -10.46 3.76 -5.36
CA ILE A 83 -11.07 3.77 -4.03
C ILE A 83 -10.75 5.11 -3.35
N SER A 84 -9.50 5.57 -3.45
CA SER A 84 -9.09 6.88 -2.94
C SER A 84 -9.86 8.03 -3.59
N GLY A 85 -9.95 8.06 -4.92
CA GLY A 85 -10.70 9.12 -5.61
C GLY A 85 -12.18 9.15 -5.22
N VAL A 86 -12.82 7.98 -5.09
CA VAL A 86 -14.21 7.89 -4.64
C VAL A 86 -14.37 8.30 -3.18
N LEU A 87 -13.47 7.86 -2.30
CA LEU A 87 -13.49 8.21 -0.87
C LEU A 87 -13.31 9.73 -0.67
N GLN A 88 -12.32 10.32 -1.35
CA GLN A 88 -12.10 11.77 -1.33
C GLN A 88 -13.36 12.52 -1.77
N TRP A 89 -13.99 12.09 -2.85
CA TRP A 89 -15.23 12.70 -3.32
C TRP A 89 -16.33 12.66 -2.25
N PHE A 90 -16.49 11.55 -1.54
CA PHE A 90 -17.47 11.47 -0.44
C PHE A 90 -17.09 12.33 0.76
N ASN A 91 -15.80 12.41 1.12
CA ASN A 91 -15.32 13.30 2.17
C ASN A 91 -15.62 14.77 1.85
N ASP A 92 -15.50 15.17 0.58
CA ASP A 92 -15.77 16.54 0.13
C ASP A 92 -17.28 16.90 0.07
N ASN A 93 -18.18 15.91 0.13
CA ASN A 93 -19.63 16.08 -0.09
C ASN A 93 -20.50 15.75 1.16
N GLU A 94 -19.93 15.94 2.36
CA GLU A 94 -20.45 16.01 3.76
C GLU A 94 -21.72 15.25 4.23
N ASP A 95 -22.39 14.38 3.47
CA ASP A 95 -23.63 13.72 3.95
C ASP A 95 -23.83 12.25 3.52
N ILE A 96 -22.74 11.53 3.22
CA ILE A 96 -22.79 10.16 2.69
C ILE A 96 -21.80 9.24 3.44
N GLU A 97 -22.31 8.18 4.06
CA GLU A 97 -21.49 7.16 4.74
C GLU A 97 -20.80 6.27 3.70
N PHE A 98 -19.49 6.45 3.54
CA PHE A 98 -18.61 5.63 2.70
C PHE A 98 -17.28 5.39 3.41
N PHE A 99 -16.65 4.24 3.15
CA PHE A 99 -15.35 3.90 3.72
C PHE A 99 -14.57 2.96 2.79
N ALA A 100 -13.25 3.09 2.79
CA ALA A 100 -12.32 2.12 2.22
C ALA A 100 -12.03 1.00 3.23
N VAL A 101 -11.42 -0.11 2.80
CA VAL A 101 -11.06 -1.23 3.69
C VAL A 101 -9.56 -1.44 3.65
N CYS A 102 -8.92 -1.38 4.81
CA CYS A 102 -7.49 -1.67 4.94
C CYS A 102 -7.19 -3.13 4.55
N SER A 103 -6.21 -3.34 3.65
CA SER A 103 -5.71 -4.65 3.21
C SER A 103 -5.13 -5.47 4.37
N ALA A 104 -4.50 -4.82 5.36
CA ALA A 104 -3.82 -5.51 6.46
C ALA A 104 -4.80 -5.93 7.58
N CYS A 105 -5.57 -4.99 8.13
CA CYS A 105 -6.42 -5.25 9.30
C CYS A 105 -7.90 -5.50 8.97
N GLY A 106 -8.34 -5.17 7.74
CA GLY A 106 -9.74 -5.32 7.32
C GLY A 106 -10.71 -4.32 7.95
N TYR A 107 -10.23 -3.34 8.71
CA TYR A 107 -11.03 -2.25 9.26
C TYR A 107 -11.35 -1.20 8.19
N GLY A 108 -12.44 -0.47 8.43
CA GLY A 108 -12.89 0.62 7.57
C GLY A 108 -12.04 1.87 7.79
N ILE A 109 -11.77 2.60 6.71
CA ILE A 109 -11.09 3.90 6.68
C ILE A 109 -12.09 4.90 6.09
N ASP A 110 -12.56 5.83 6.91
CA ASP A 110 -13.60 6.82 6.57
C ASP A 110 -13.02 8.14 6.06
N SER A 111 -11.71 8.36 6.19
CA SER A 111 -11.01 9.55 5.71
C SER A 111 -9.94 9.20 4.68
N CYS A 112 -9.90 9.92 3.57
CA CYS A 112 -8.83 9.79 2.59
C CYS A 112 -7.45 10.19 3.16
N ASP A 113 -7.41 11.04 4.19
CA ASP A 113 -6.17 11.46 4.86
C ASP A 113 -5.56 10.35 5.74
N ASP A 114 -6.37 9.36 6.16
CA ASP A 114 -5.94 8.26 7.03
C ASP A 114 -5.55 6.99 6.23
N MET A 115 -5.32 7.15 4.93
CA MET A 115 -5.12 6.08 3.98
C MET A 115 -3.77 6.21 3.26
N MET A 116 -3.06 5.09 3.17
CA MET A 116 -1.80 4.96 2.45
C MET A 116 -1.96 3.94 1.33
N ILE A 117 -1.43 4.21 0.14
CA ILE A 117 -1.46 3.29 -0.99
C ILE A 117 -0.02 2.91 -1.32
N GLU A 118 0.25 1.60 -1.31
CA GLU A 118 1.52 1.03 -1.75
C GLU A 118 1.21 -0.02 -2.82
N ASP A 119 1.74 0.16 -4.03
CA ASP A 119 1.47 -0.68 -5.20
C ASP A 119 -0.03 -0.92 -5.46
N LYS A 120 -0.54 -2.09 -5.03
CA LYS A 120 -1.91 -2.57 -5.23
C LYS A 120 -2.69 -2.72 -3.93
N ASP A 121 -2.08 -2.34 -2.82
CA ASP A 121 -2.66 -2.46 -1.50
C ASP A 121 -3.00 -1.08 -0.92
N LEU A 122 -3.99 -1.09 -0.04
CA LEU A 122 -4.51 0.09 0.62
C LEU A 122 -4.42 -0.15 2.13
N PHE A 123 -3.73 0.71 2.85
CA PHE A 123 -3.49 0.57 4.29
C PHE A 123 -4.10 1.74 5.04
N CYS A 124 -4.57 1.49 6.27
CA CYS A 124 -4.77 2.59 7.21
C CYS A 124 -3.40 3.09 7.69
N ILE A 125 -3.35 4.35 8.12
CA ILE A 125 -2.12 4.98 8.60
C ILE A 125 -1.43 4.16 9.69
N GLU A 126 -2.19 3.59 10.62
CA GLU A 126 -1.65 2.75 11.70
C GLU A 126 -0.96 1.49 11.18
N CYS A 127 -1.60 0.75 10.26
CA CYS A 127 -1.00 -0.46 9.69
C CYS A 127 0.22 -0.13 8.83
N TYR A 128 0.17 0.97 8.07
CA TYR A 128 1.28 1.41 7.24
C TYR A 128 2.50 1.74 8.11
N SER A 129 2.33 2.60 9.13
CA SER A 129 3.42 3.02 10.01
C SER A 129 4.06 1.87 10.80
N ILE A 130 3.32 0.82 11.12
CA ILE A 130 3.87 -0.37 11.79
C ILE A 130 4.74 -1.20 10.83
N GLY A 131 4.39 -1.24 9.54
CA GLY A 131 5.08 -2.05 8.53
C GLY A 131 6.08 -1.28 7.67
N GLU A 132 6.25 0.02 7.89
CA GLU A 132 7.17 0.88 7.16
C GLU A 132 8.59 0.80 7.75
N CYS A 133 9.56 0.49 6.90
CA CYS A 133 10.96 0.48 7.30
C CYS A 133 11.56 1.89 7.19
N GLN A 134 11.94 2.49 8.31
CA GLN A 134 12.57 3.82 8.34
C GLN A 134 13.92 3.90 7.61
N CYS A 135 14.57 2.76 7.39
CA CYS A 135 15.87 2.71 6.72
C CYS A 135 15.75 2.73 5.19
N CYS A 136 14.75 2.04 4.61
CA CYS A 136 14.55 1.99 3.16
C CYS A 136 13.29 2.74 2.69
N GLU A 137 12.56 3.38 3.62
CA GLU A 137 11.35 4.16 3.36
C GLU A 137 10.30 3.36 2.58
N SER A 138 10.26 2.04 2.78
CA SER A 138 9.39 1.11 2.06
C SER A 138 8.52 0.32 3.03
N TYR A 139 7.27 0.08 2.65
CA TYR A 139 6.39 -0.82 3.39
C TYR A 139 6.80 -2.29 3.14
N VAL A 140 7.21 -2.97 4.22
CA VAL A 140 7.63 -4.38 4.22
C VAL A 140 6.68 -5.29 5.00
N GLY A 141 5.68 -4.69 5.65
CA GLY A 141 4.74 -5.37 6.53
C GLY A 141 5.26 -5.54 7.97
N ALA A 142 4.32 -5.54 8.91
CA ALA A 142 4.62 -5.60 10.35
C ALA A 142 5.47 -6.81 10.76
N ASP A 143 5.24 -7.97 10.13
CA ASP A 143 5.95 -9.22 10.45
C ASP A 143 7.42 -9.20 9.99
N SER A 144 7.78 -8.29 9.09
CA SER A 144 9.13 -8.13 8.55
C SER A 144 9.94 -7.07 9.30
N MET A 145 9.33 -6.40 10.28
CA MET A 145 9.96 -5.35 11.08
C MET A 145 10.58 -5.94 12.34
N ILE A 146 11.81 -5.55 12.61
CA ILE A 146 12.59 -6.05 13.75
C ILE A 146 13.24 -4.91 14.52
N ALA A 147 13.25 -5.04 15.83
CA ALA A 147 13.93 -4.10 16.72
C ALA A 147 15.44 -4.26 16.57
N VAL A 148 16.15 -3.14 16.50
CA VAL A 148 17.62 -3.10 16.35
C VAL A 148 18.25 -2.17 17.38
N ASP A 149 19.56 -2.32 17.61
CA ASP A 149 20.32 -1.38 18.42
C ASP A 149 20.58 -0.11 17.62
N GLN A 150 20.06 1.03 18.11
CA GLN A 150 20.24 2.35 17.51
C GLN A 150 21.70 2.71 17.25
N SER A 151 22.62 2.30 18.15
CA SER A 151 24.04 2.62 18.03
C SER A 151 24.71 1.85 16.88
N GLU A 152 24.13 0.72 16.49
CA GLU A 152 24.62 -0.15 15.43
C GLU A 152 23.93 0.12 14.08
N HIS A 153 22.72 0.70 14.10
CA HIS A 153 21.86 0.87 12.93
C HIS A 153 21.48 2.35 12.72
N TYR A 154 22.47 3.25 12.78
CA TYR A 154 22.34 4.67 12.43
C TYR A 154 21.18 5.43 13.11
N GLY A 155 20.82 5.03 14.33
CA GLY A 155 19.77 5.70 15.12
C GLY A 155 18.35 5.19 14.88
N PHE A 156 18.16 4.09 14.12
CA PHE A 156 16.84 3.49 13.94
C PHE A 156 16.47 2.56 15.10
N ASP A 157 15.22 2.60 15.54
CA ASP A 157 14.67 1.66 16.53
C ASP A 157 14.19 0.35 15.90
N TYR A 158 13.62 0.45 14.70
CA TYR A 158 13.05 -0.65 13.95
C TYR A 158 13.43 -0.52 12.47
N VAL A 159 13.87 -1.62 11.89
CA VAL A 159 14.18 -1.74 10.45
C VAL A 159 13.62 -3.05 9.91
N CYS A 160 13.54 -3.18 8.59
CA CYS A 160 13.19 -4.46 7.98
C CYS A 160 14.34 -5.47 8.08
N THR A 161 14.01 -6.75 7.98
CA THR A 161 14.99 -7.86 7.96
C THR A 161 16.11 -7.62 6.95
N ASP A 162 15.77 -7.22 5.73
CA ASP A 162 16.74 -6.99 4.65
C ASP A 162 17.71 -5.83 4.99
N CYS A 163 17.20 -4.74 5.56
CA CYS A 163 18.03 -3.62 6.01
C CYS A 163 18.94 -4.03 7.16
N LYS A 164 18.45 -4.83 8.12
CA LYS A 164 19.31 -5.33 9.20
C LYS A 164 20.45 -6.18 8.64
N GLU A 165 20.15 -7.13 7.76
CA GLU A 165 21.16 -7.98 7.14
C GLU A 165 22.21 -7.14 6.39
N TYR A 166 21.77 -6.16 5.61
CA TYR A 166 22.67 -5.23 4.93
C TYR A 166 23.60 -4.46 5.89
N HIS A 167 23.05 -3.92 6.99
CA HIS A 167 23.84 -3.15 7.96
C HIS A 167 24.81 -4.03 8.76
N ASP A 168 24.39 -5.24 9.11
CA ASP A 168 25.24 -6.22 9.77
C ASP A 168 26.44 -6.59 8.88
N GLU A 169 26.21 -6.84 7.59
CA GLU A 169 27.26 -7.13 6.61
C GLU A 169 28.22 -5.95 6.41
N GLU A 170 27.71 -4.72 6.30
CA GLU A 170 28.57 -3.52 6.20
C GLU A 170 29.48 -3.38 7.42
N ARG A 171 28.93 -3.59 8.61
CA ARG A 171 29.68 -3.49 9.88
C ARG A 171 30.75 -4.58 9.98
N GLU A 172 30.42 -5.82 9.64
CA GLU A 172 31.40 -6.91 9.59
C GLU A 172 32.53 -6.59 8.60
N ALA A 173 32.20 -6.04 7.43
CA ALA A 173 33.19 -5.62 6.44
C ALA A 173 34.10 -4.48 6.93
N VAL A 174 33.55 -3.50 7.66
CA VAL A 174 34.33 -2.41 8.28
C VAL A 174 35.25 -2.96 9.36
N ASN A 175 34.75 -3.81 10.26
CA ASN A 175 35.54 -4.42 11.32
C ASN A 175 36.72 -5.23 10.75
N ILE A 176 36.48 -6.01 9.70
CA ILE A 176 37.54 -6.75 8.99
C ILE A 176 38.59 -5.80 8.37
N LYS A 177 38.17 -4.67 7.79
CA LYS A 177 39.10 -3.67 7.24
C LYS A 177 39.94 -3.02 8.33
N ASP A 178 39.35 -2.69 9.47
CA ASP A 178 40.04 -2.08 10.60
C ASP A 178 41.06 -3.04 11.24
N ILE A 179 40.68 -4.31 11.44
CA ILE A 179 41.62 -5.35 11.91
C ILE A 179 42.80 -5.49 10.93
N ARG A 180 42.53 -5.49 9.62
CA ARG A 180 43.60 -5.54 8.59
C ARG A 180 44.50 -4.30 8.63
N TRP A 181 43.93 -3.12 8.82
CA TRP A 181 44.69 -1.87 8.94
C TRP A 181 45.56 -1.84 10.19
N GLN A 182 45.03 -2.25 11.35
CA GLN A 182 45.80 -2.38 12.59
C GLN A 182 46.95 -3.38 12.45
N ALA A 183 46.72 -4.52 11.81
CA ALA A 183 47.76 -5.50 11.50
C ALA A 183 48.84 -4.92 10.56
N PHE A 184 48.44 -4.10 9.58
CA PHE A 184 49.37 -3.41 8.68
C PHE A 184 50.23 -2.36 9.39
N CYS A 185 49.62 -1.51 10.24
CA CYS A 185 50.31 -0.42 10.93
C CYS A 185 51.25 -0.88 12.05
N THR A 186 50.98 -2.02 12.68
CA THR A 186 51.81 -2.53 13.79
C THR A 186 53.02 -3.31 13.33
N GLY A 187 53.11 -3.68 12.04
CA GLY A 187 54.27 -4.36 11.45
C GLY A 187 54.50 -5.79 11.97
N THR A 188 53.69 -6.26 12.92
CA THR A 188 53.65 -7.65 13.37
C THR A 188 52.70 -8.42 12.47
N PRO A 189 53.19 -9.32 11.60
CA PRO A 189 52.33 -10.35 11.08
C PRO A 189 51.87 -11.16 12.31
N ASP A 190 50.59 -11.48 12.40
CA ASP A 190 50.12 -12.65 13.16
C ASP A 190 49.76 -12.50 14.65
N MET A 191 49.29 -11.35 15.15
CA MET A 191 48.62 -11.32 16.48
C MET A 191 47.09 -11.55 16.43
N PHE A 192 46.46 -11.46 15.26
CA PHE A 192 45.00 -11.62 15.06
C PHE A 192 44.61 -12.81 14.18
N SER A 193 45.56 -13.68 13.84
CA SER A 193 45.32 -14.80 12.91
C SER A 193 44.58 -15.98 13.51
N GLY A 194 44.51 -16.07 14.86
CA GLY A 194 43.67 -17.04 15.57
C GLY A 194 42.20 -16.73 15.34
N GLU A 195 41.76 -15.52 15.71
CA GLU A 195 40.37 -15.07 15.57
C GLU A 195 39.92 -15.00 14.11
N LEU A 196 40.78 -14.52 13.19
CA LEU A 196 40.49 -14.51 11.75
C LEU A 196 40.43 -15.91 11.12
N ARG A 197 41.12 -16.92 11.68
CA ARG A 197 41.00 -18.33 11.25
C ARG A 197 39.73 -18.97 11.79
N GLU A 198 39.38 -18.71 13.05
CA GLU A 198 38.18 -19.26 13.69
C GLU A 198 36.90 -18.75 13.03
N GLN A 199 36.82 -17.45 12.70
CA GLN A 199 35.68 -16.89 11.97
C GLN A 199 35.55 -17.41 10.53
N ARG A 200 36.66 -17.69 9.84
CA ARG A 200 36.66 -18.35 8.52
C ARG A 200 36.16 -19.81 8.57
N LEU A 201 36.37 -20.49 9.68
CA LEU A 201 35.91 -21.87 9.88
C LEU A 201 34.42 -21.92 10.27
N GLN A 202 33.92 -20.90 10.98
CA GLN A 202 32.49 -20.77 11.29
C GLN A 202 31.65 -20.42 10.05
N THR A 203 32.17 -19.57 9.15
CA THR A 203 31.47 -19.19 7.90
C THR A 203 31.53 -20.26 6.79
N ASN A 204 32.42 -21.25 6.87
CA ASN A 204 32.54 -22.34 5.89
C ASN A 204 32.14 -23.72 6.45
N GLY A 205 31.52 -23.78 7.64
CA GLY A 205 31.20 -25.01 8.36
C GLY A 205 29.80 -25.60 8.12
N GLY A 206 29.10 -25.18 7.06
CA GLY A 206 27.81 -25.77 6.66
C GLY A 206 27.98 -26.68 5.44
N LEU A 207 28.32 -27.95 5.68
CA LEU A 207 28.08 -29.07 4.76
C LEU A 207 26.99 -29.96 5.35
#